data_AF-A0ABD1Q1G2-F1
#
_entry.id   AF-A0ABD1Q1G2-F1
#
_cell.length_a   1.000
_cell.length_b   1.000
_cell.length_c   1.000
_cell.angle_alpha   90.00
_cell.angle_beta   90.00
_cell.angle_gamma   90.00
#
_symmetry.space_group_name_H-M   'P 1'
#
loop_
_entity.id
_entity.type
_entity.pdbx_description
1 polymer ?
#
loop_
_entity_poly.entity_id
_entity_poly.type
_entity_poly.pdbx_seq_one_letter_code
_entity_poly.pdbx_strand_id
1 'polypeptide(L)'
;MGAWSFPSFTHPLISRTIFEKPIIQIPLTQKLTSSVPVILSKKGNFKSFTAISPTAQTTEESENSLSVDQETEAENQEEKFDWHAQWYPVMPICDLDKRRPHGKRVLGIDIVIWWDRNENDWKVFDDSCPHRLAPLSEGRIDQWGRLQCVYHGWCFGSSGDCKFIPQAPRDGPPVHTSSKACVAIYPSCVQNSILWFWANSDPQYKDILLKKKPPYIPQLDDPSFTNTMLCRDIPCGYEVLIENIMDPAHADREGGKPLDMSIQKLDVNGFTSKQLFVNSYFIPPCMFYGSFGSGGDPSKKSTSSAGTTEEPPPPVPQKKNMLLLFYCIPVSPGNSRLILATSRNFGDWLQRFFPRWVFHIRQNLVLDSDLYLLHVEERKIMDVGPLNWHKSCFVPTKADANVVAFRTWLKKYGGTQVDWGTKFSRLLPPTPPREQLLDRYWSHTVNCSSCSLAYKRLNALEIALQVISIASIGIVAAGKQGIMSAIARNTLVSMAVLCFVASKWLSHFNYKTFRYHDYDHGLI
;
A
#
# COMPACT_ATOMS: atom_id res chain seq x y z
N MET A 1 -50.03 -21.31 -17.24
CA MET A 1 -50.54 -20.16 -16.46
C MET A 1 -49.55 -19.01 -16.59
N GLY A 2 -50.01 -17.77 -16.41
CA GLY A 2 -49.32 -16.48 -16.60
C GLY A 2 -47.79 -16.47 -16.76
N ALA A 3 -47.33 -16.07 -17.96
CA ALA A 3 -45.97 -15.56 -18.15
C ALA A 3 -45.90 -14.10 -17.69
N TRP A 4 -44.89 -13.74 -16.91
CA TRP A 4 -44.64 -12.37 -16.45
C TRP A 4 -43.34 -11.84 -17.03
N SER A 5 -43.45 -10.93 -18.00
CA SER A 5 -42.32 -10.22 -18.60
C SER A 5 -41.99 -8.95 -17.80
N PHE A 6 -40.77 -8.84 -17.30
CA PHE A 6 -40.29 -7.61 -16.64
C PHE A 6 -39.92 -6.53 -17.67
N PRO A 7 -40.29 -5.25 -17.45
CA PRO A 7 -39.94 -4.16 -18.35
C PRO A 7 -38.48 -3.71 -18.17
N SER A 8 -37.80 -3.43 -19.28
CA SER A 8 -36.44 -2.88 -19.29
C SER A 8 -36.44 -1.40 -18.92
N PHE A 9 -35.75 -1.02 -17.84
CA PHE A 9 -35.54 0.39 -17.49
C PHE A 9 -34.38 0.99 -18.27
N THR A 10 -34.68 1.76 -19.31
CA THR A 10 -33.72 2.63 -19.99
C THR A 10 -33.54 3.94 -19.21
N HIS A 11 -32.33 4.21 -18.70
CA HIS A 11 -32.03 5.51 -18.10
C HIS A 11 -31.96 6.61 -19.17
N PRO A 12 -32.62 7.77 -19.00
CA PRO A 12 -32.52 8.88 -19.92
C PRO A 12 -31.16 9.59 -19.80
N LEU A 13 -30.54 9.90 -20.95
CA LEU A 13 -29.33 10.71 -21.04
C LEU A 13 -29.66 12.18 -20.70
N ILE A 14 -29.26 12.62 -19.50
CA ILE A 14 -29.33 14.04 -19.13
C ILE A 14 -28.15 14.76 -19.78
N SER A 15 -28.40 15.38 -20.93
CA SER A 15 -27.45 16.32 -21.55
C SER A 15 -27.22 17.51 -20.64
N ARG A 16 -25.98 17.71 -20.17
CA ARG A 16 -25.58 18.94 -19.49
C ARG A 16 -25.14 19.97 -20.52
N THR A 17 -26.04 20.90 -20.83
CA THR A 17 -25.71 22.13 -21.57
C THR A 17 -24.54 22.87 -20.91
N ILE A 18 -23.50 23.14 -21.70
CA ILE A 18 -22.35 23.94 -21.27
C ILE A 18 -22.82 25.38 -21.08
N PHE A 19 -22.70 25.90 -19.86
CA PHE A 19 -22.80 27.34 -19.61
C PHE A 19 -21.40 27.94 -19.66
N GLU A 20 -21.10 28.64 -20.75
CA GLU A 20 -19.94 29.51 -20.82
C GLU A 20 -20.06 30.63 -19.77
N LYS A 21 -18.93 31.02 -19.17
CA LYS A 21 -18.85 32.23 -18.34
C LYS A 21 -18.10 33.32 -19.11
N PRO A 22 -18.64 34.54 -19.21
CA PRO A 22 -17.95 35.62 -19.89
C PRO A 22 -16.70 36.05 -19.12
N ILE A 23 -15.59 36.21 -19.85
CA ILE A 23 -14.35 36.77 -19.31
C ILE A 23 -14.49 38.29 -19.27
N ILE A 24 -14.46 38.87 -18.07
CA ILE A 24 -14.37 40.32 -17.88
C ILE A 24 -12.95 40.65 -17.43
N GLN A 25 -12.16 41.26 -18.33
CA GLN A 25 -10.86 41.82 -17.99
C GLN A 25 -11.04 43.21 -17.37
N ILE A 26 -10.38 43.47 -16.23
CA ILE A 26 -10.18 44.81 -15.67
C ILE A 26 -8.68 44.95 -15.37
N PRO A 27 -7.97 45.91 -15.98
CA PRO A 27 -6.57 46.17 -15.65
C PRO A 27 -6.47 47.04 -14.40
N LEU A 28 -5.52 46.75 -13.51
CA LEU A 28 -5.12 47.70 -12.47
C LEU A 28 -3.59 47.80 -12.38
N THR A 29 -3.07 48.94 -12.77
CA THR A 29 -1.65 49.30 -12.67
C THR A 29 -1.39 50.11 -11.41
N GLN A 30 -0.34 49.82 -10.64
CA GLN A 30 0.52 50.89 -10.08
C GLN A 30 1.92 50.42 -9.63
N LYS A 31 2.85 51.38 -9.76
CA LYS A 31 4.29 51.42 -9.37
C LYS A 31 4.43 51.73 -7.86
N LEU A 32 5.58 51.78 -7.16
CA LEU A 32 7.06 51.63 -7.32
C LEU A 32 7.60 51.34 -5.87
N THR A 33 8.83 50.92 -5.51
CA THR A 33 10.22 51.45 -5.68
C THR A 33 11.24 50.36 -5.25
N SER A 34 12.39 50.14 -5.91
CA SER A 34 13.75 50.71 -5.63
C SER A 34 14.35 50.41 -4.23
N SER A 35 15.63 50.06 -4.02
CA SER A 35 16.82 49.94 -4.92
C SER A 35 17.54 48.56 -4.73
N VAL A 36 18.87 48.26 -4.67
CA VAL A 36 20.13 49.03 -4.48
C VAL A 36 21.12 48.88 -5.70
N PRO A 37 22.38 48.33 -5.72
CA PRO A 37 23.34 48.76 -6.76
C PRO A 37 23.85 47.70 -7.77
N VAL A 38 24.43 48.20 -8.87
CA VAL A 38 25.33 47.48 -9.79
C VAL A 38 26.74 48.11 -9.69
N ILE A 39 27.79 47.29 -9.75
CA ILE A 39 29.20 47.71 -9.86
C ILE A 39 29.82 47.02 -11.09
N LEU A 40 30.82 47.67 -11.71
CA LEU A 40 31.22 47.42 -13.10
C LEU A 40 32.74 47.22 -13.29
N SER A 41 33.12 46.62 -14.42
CA SER A 41 34.50 46.45 -14.94
C SER A 41 35.33 45.30 -14.31
N LYS A 42 36.32 44.68 -14.99
CA LYS A 42 37.02 45.06 -16.25
C LYS A 42 37.52 43.84 -17.05
N LYS A 43 38.05 44.09 -18.26
CA LYS A 43 38.55 43.13 -19.28
C LYS A 43 39.72 42.23 -18.81
N GLY A 44 39.92 41.05 -19.44
CA GLY A 44 41.21 40.33 -19.39
C GLY A 44 41.34 38.99 -20.16
N ASN A 45 41.63 39.04 -21.47
CA ASN A 45 42.30 38.03 -22.32
C ASN A 45 41.73 36.60 -22.53
N PHE A 46 41.60 36.24 -23.82
CA PHE A 46 41.48 34.87 -24.35
C PHE A 46 42.84 34.15 -24.43
N LYS A 47 42.83 32.81 -24.34
CA LYS A 47 43.68 31.93 -25.14
C LYS A 47 42.88 30.69 -25.57
N SER A 48 42.81 30.44 -26.88
CA SER A 48 42.28 29.20 -27.47
C SER A 48 43.42 28.23 -27.75
N PHE A 49 43.12 26.93 -27.71
CA PHE A 49 43.96 25.88 -28.30
C PHE A 49 43.08 24.86 -29.02
N THR A 50 43.58 24.33 -30.13
CA THR A 50 42.85 23.47 -31.07
C THR A 50 43.66 22.20 -31.30
N ALA A 51 42.99 21.04 -31.28
CA ALA A 51 43.47 19.77 -31.84
C ALA A 51 42.24 19.11 -32.50
N ILE A 52 42.17 18.90 -33.82
CA ILE A 52 43.04 18.11 -34.73
C ILE A 52 42.84 16.61 -34.50
N SER A 53 42.17 15.98 -35.46
CA SER A 53 42.05 14.52 -35.62
C SER A 53 43.17 13.98 -36.51
N PRO A 54 43.57 12.71 -36.36
CA PRO A 54 44.18 11.91 -37.42
C PRO A 54 43.19 10.87 -37.99
N THR A 55 43.43 10.42 -39.22
CA THR A 55 42.67 9.36 -39.92
C THR A 55 43.52 8.08 -40.06
N ALA A 56 42.86 6.95 -40.32
CA ALA A 56 43.43 5.60 -40.29
C ALA A 56 44.59 5.33 -41.28
N GLN A 57 45.35 4.28 -40.98
CA GLN A 57 46.08 3.45 -41.94
C GLN A 57 45.84 1.96 -41.63
N THR A 58 45.92 1.13 -42.68
CA THR A 58 45.68 -0.32 -42.65
C THR A 58 46.98 -1.11 -42.67
N THR A 59 46.97 -2.26 -41.99
CA THR A 59 47.87 -3.40 -42.23
C THR A 59 47.09 -4.70 -42.01
N GLU A 60 47.54 -5.77 -42.67
CA GLU A 60 46.88 -7.09 -42.69
C GLU A 60 47.52 -8.07 -41.68
N GLU A 61 47.21 -9.36 -41.82
CA GLU A 61 47.68 -10.50 -40.99
C GLU A 61 47.08 -10.61 -39.57
N SER A 62 46.75 -11.80 -39.06
CA SER A 62 46.58 -13.12 -39.70
C SER A 62 45.64 -14.01 -38.84
N GLU A 63 45.18 -15.12 -39.40
CA GLU A 63 44.33 -16.08 -38.68
C GLU A 63 45.11 -16.83 -37.59
N ASN A 64 44.52 -16.96 -36.39
CA ASN A 64 44.71 -18.19 -35.62
C ASN A 64 43.49 -18.49 -34.73
N SER A 65 42.96 -19.70 -34.86
CA SER A 65 41.84 -20.21 -34.08
C SER A 65 42.33 -20.82 -32.76
N LEU A 66 41.74 -20.41 -31.64
CA LEU A 66 41.83 -21.15 -30.37
C LEU A 66 40.41 -21.44 -29.86
N SER A 67 40.23 -22.64 -29.30
CA SER A 67 38.94 -23.19 -28.93
C SER A 67 38.30 -22.47 -27.75
N VAL A 68 36.97 -22.37 -27.79
CA VAL A 68 36.16 -22.23 -26.57
C VAL A 68 35.95 -23.65 -26.05
N ASP A 69 36.69 -24.01 -25.00
CA ASP A 69 36.64 -25.36 -24.46
C ASP A 69 35.28 -25.64 -23.79
N GLN A 70 34.57 -26.65 -24.30
CA GLN A 70 33.43 -27.23 -23.62
C GLN A 70 33.93 -28.23 -22.58
N GLU A 71 33.91 -27.84 -21.30
CA GLU A 71 33.78 -28.69 -20.10
C GLU A 71 33.92 -27.77 -18.88
N THR A 72 33.09 -27.80 -17.83
CA THR A 72 32.16 -28.85 -17.39
C THR A 72 30.84 -28.23 -16.93
N GLU A 73 29.70 -28.68 -17.45
CA GLU A 73 28.38 -28.40 -16.84
C GLU A 73 28.18 -29.27 -15.60
N ALA A 74 28.86 -28.93 -14.51
CA ALA A 74 28.43 -29.36 -13.19
C ALA A 74 27.12 -28.62 -12.85
N GLU A 75 26.07 -29.34 -12.47
CA GLU A 75 24.77 -28.78 -12.08
C GLU A 75 24.85 -27.98 -10.76
N ASN A 76 25.46 -26.80 -10.81
CA ASN A 76 25.14 -25.73 -9.87
C ASN A 76 23.68 -25.33 -10.12
N GLN A 77 22.77 -25.98 -9.38
CA GLN A 77 21.40 -25.50 -9.23
C GLN A 77 21.47 -24.11 -8.57
N GLU A 78 21.53 -23.06 -9.39
CA GLU A 78 21.44 -21.68 -8.90
C GLU A 78 20.19 -21.56 -8.03
N GLU A 79 20.38 -21.14 -6.77
CA GLU A 79 19.27 -20.94 -5.84
C GLU A 79 18.23 -20.03 -6.50
N LYS A 80 17.01 -20.53 -6.71
CA LYS A 80 15.91 -19.76 -7.30
C LYS A 80 14.85 -19.46 -6.26
N PHE A 81 14.32 -18.25 -6.31
CA PHE A 81 13.25 -17.82 -5.43
C PHE A 81 11.90 -18.26 -6.00
N ASP A 82 11.37 -19.36 -5.45
CA ASP A 82 9.97 -19.75 -5.67
C ASP A 82 9.06 -18.67 -5.06
N TRP A 83 8.26 -17.99 -5.89
CA TRP A 83 7.30 -16.96 -5.44
C TRP A 83 6.08 -17.56 -4.71
N HIS A 84 5.68 -18.79 -5.04
CA HIS A 84 4.49 -19.43 -4.48
C HIS A 84 4.78 -20.15 -3.14
N ALA A 85 6.00 -20.62 -2.90
CA ALA A 85 6.43 -21.22 -1.62
C ALA A 85 6.90 -20.17 -0.58
N GLN A 86 6.08 -19.14 -0.34
CA GLN A 86 6.40 -18.01 0.55
C GLN A 86 5.25 -17.57 1.45
N TRP A 87 5.60 -16.92 2.56
CA TRP A 87 4.68 -16.22 3.44
C TRP A 87 4.44 -14.79 2.92
N TYR A 88 3.17 -14.45 2.71
CA TYR A 88 2.74 -13.09 2.38
C TYR A 88 1.83 -12.51 3.47
N PRO A 89 2.02 -11.24 3.84
CA PRO A 89 1.08 -10.52 4.70
C PRO A 89 -0.13 -10.09 3.87
N VAL A 90 -1.33 -10.24 4.43
CA VAL A 90 -2.58 -9.99 3.69
C VAL A 90 -3.23 -8.67 4.12
N MET A 91 -3.47 -8.51 5.42
CA MET A 91 -4.11 -7.36 6.07
C MET A 91 -3.70 -7.26 7.55
N PRO A 92 -3.63 -6.05 8.15
CA PRO A 92 -3.60 -5.89 9.61
C PRO A 92 -4.89 -6.40 10.25
N ILE A 93 -4.82 -7.14 11.36
CA ILE A 93 -6.01 -7.78 11.96
C ILE A 93 -7.03 -6.78 12.53
N CYS A 94 -6.60 -5.55 12.84
CA CYS A 94 -7.45 -4.46 13.33
C CYS A 94 -8.32 -3.81 12.24
N ASP A 95 -8.12 -4.21 10.98
CA ASP A 95 -8.91 -3.80 9.82
C ASP A 95 -9.85 -4.91 9.31
N LEU A 96 -9.78 -6.11 9.89
CA LEU A 96 -10.66 -7.25 9.58
C LEU A 96 -11.85 -7.33 10.57
N ASP A 97 -13.07 -7.37 10.04
CA ASP A 97 -14.32 -7.52 10.81
C ASP A 97 -14.71 -9.00 10.95
N LYS A 98 -14.64 -9.56 12.16
CA LYS A 98 -14.95 -10.98 12.47
C LYS A 98 -16.40 -11.41 12.20
N ARG A 99 -17.28 -10.50 11.77
CA ARG A 99 -18.70 -10.79 11.49
C ARG A 99 -18.98 -11.19 10.04
N ARG A 100 -18.04 -10.94 9.13
CA ARG A 100 -18.17 -11.22 7.68
C ARG A 100 -16.86 -11.78 7.10
N PRO A 101 -16.90 -12.50 5.98
CA PRO A 101 -15.71 -12.75 5.18
C PRO A 101 -15.21 -11.46 4.48
N HIS A 102 -13.98 -11.47 3.98
CA HIS A 102 -13.35 -10.37 3.23
C HIS A 102 -12.54 -10.95 2.08
N GLY A 103 -12.80 -10.50 0.86
CA GLY A 103 -12.04 -10.89 -0.33
C GLY A 103 -10.77 -10.07 -0.45
N LYS A 104 -9.63 -10.73 -0.71
CA LYS A 104 -8.37 -10.08 -1.05
C LYS A 104 -7.64 -10.86 -2.14
N ARG A 105 -6.87 -10.15 -2.95
CA ARG A 105 -5.93 -10.75 -3.90
C ARG A 105 -4.49 -10.53 -3.43
N VAL A 106 -3.65 -11.55 -3.60
CA VAL A 106 -2.18 -11.52 -3.43
C VAL A 106 -1.57 -12.50 -4.43
N LEU A 107 -0.48 -12.13 -5.12
CA LEU A 107 0.21 -12.95 -6.12
C LEU A 107 -0.74 -13.54 -7.20
N GLY A 108 -1.78 -12.81 -7.60
CA GLY A 108 -2.79 -13.33 -8.54
C GLY A 108 -3.69 -14.46 -8.01
N ILE A 109 -3.61 -14.76 -6.71
CA ILE A 109 -4.48 -15.68 -5.98
C ILE A 109 -5.60 -14.85 -5.33
N ASP A 110 -6.85 -15.20 -5.61
CA ASP A 110 -8.03 -14.62 -4.98
C ASP A 110 -8.38 -15.46 -3.74
N ILE A 111 -8.27 -14.84 -2.56
CA ILE A 111 -8.43 -15.49 -1.26
C ILE A 111 -9.55 -14.86 -0.43
N VAL A 112 -10.34 -15.71 0.24
CA VAL A 112 -11.33 -15.29 1.23
C VAL A 112 -10.75 -15.42 2.63
N ILE A 113 -10.67 -14.29 3.33
CA ILE A 113 -10.34 -14.21 4.75
C ILE A 113 -11.65 -14.30 5.54
N TRP A 114 -11.75 -15.22 6.49
CA TRP A 114 -12.93 -15.31 7.36
C TRP A 114 -12.59 -15.78 8.77
N TRP A 115 -13.48 -15.49 9.71
CA TRP A 115 -13.33 -15.83 11.13
C TRP A 115 -14.17 -17.05 11.46
N ASP A 116 -13.54 -18.18 11.77
CA ASP A 116 -14.27 -19.34 12.29
C ASP A 116 -14.59 -19.10 13.77
N ARG A 117 -15.88 -19.13 14.11
CA ARG A 117 -16.34 -18.91 15.49
C ARG A 117 -16.16 -20.14 16.39
N ASN A 118 -15.95 -21.32 15.80
CA ASN A 118 -15.75 -22.57 16.50
C ASN A 118 -14.28 -22.74 16.91
N GLU A 119 -13.36 -22.50 15.96
CA GLU A 119 -11.91 -22.52 16.20
C GLU A 119 -11.37 -21.21 16.81
N ASN A 120 -12.18 -20.13 16.82
CA ASN A 120 -11.79 -18.80 17.31
C ASN A 120 -10.51 -18.28 16.62
N ASP A 121 -10.44 -18.40 15.28
CA ASP A 121 -9.24 -18.11 14.48
C ASP A 121 -9.57 -17.58 13.06
N TRP A 122 -8.61 -16.93 12.41
CA TRP A 122 -8.68 -16.47 11.02
C TRP A 122 -8.26 -17.56 10.05
N LYS A 123 -9.14 -17.92 9.11
CA LYS A 123 -8.86 -18.88 8.03
C LYS A 123 -8.80 -18.18 6.67
N VAL A 124 -7.98 -18.73 5.77
CA VAL A 124 -7.75 -18.22 4.41
C VAL A 124 -7.98 -19.33 3.41
N PHE A 125 -9.02 -19.22 2.58
CA PHE A 125 -9.37 -20.20 1.53
C PHE A 125 -9.30 -19.56 0.14
N ASP A 126 -9.37 -20.36 -0.92
CA ASP A 126 -9.72 -19.89 -2.27
C ASP A 126 -11.04 -19.10 -2.23
N ASP A 127 -11.09 -17.92 -2.87
CA ASP A 127 -12.33 -17.12 -2.99
C ASP A 127 -13.25 -17.62 -4.11
N SER A 128 -13.47 -18.93 -4.18
CA SER A 128 -14.29 -19.55 -5.22
C SER A 128 -15.04 -20.77 -4.68
N CYS A 129 -16.37 -20.71 -4.71
CA CYS A 129 -17.22 -21.81 -4.26
C CYS A 129 -17.15 -22.99 -5.24
N PRO A 130 -16.72 -24.21 -4.81
CA PRO A 130 -16.51 -25.35 -5.71
C PRO A 130 -17.77 -25.83 -6.45
N HIS A 131 -18.97 -25.41 -6.02
CA HIS A 131 -20.23 -25.69 -6.72
C HIS A 131 -20.35 -24.95 -8.07
N ARG A 132 -20.17 -23.61 -8.09
CA ARG A 132 -20.40 -22.74 -9.28
C ARG A 132 -19.55 -21.47 -9.29
N LEU A 133 -18.35 -21.52 -8.73
CA LEU A 133 -17.31 -20.48 -8.76
C LEU A 133 -17.69 -19.09 -8.20
N ALA A 134 -18.83 -18.97 -7.52
CA ALA A 134 -19.23 -17.72 -6.87
C ALA A 134 -18.27 -17.36 -5.73
N PRO A 135 -17.90 -16.08 -5.56
CA PRO A 135 -17.01 -15.66 -4.48
C PRO A 135 -17.61 -16.01 -3.12
N LEU A 136 -16.75 -16.49 -2.23
CA LEU A 136 -17.08 -16.79 -0.84
C LEU A 136 -16.96 -15.54 0.04
N SER A 137 -16.20 -14.53 -0.40
CA SER A 137 -16.07 -13.20 0.19
C SER A 137 -17.35 -12.36 0.18
N GLU A 138 -18.22 -12.56 -0.82
CA GLU A 138 -19.58 -12.00 -0.85
C GLU A 138 -20.57 -12.82 0.01
N GLY A 139 -20.09 -13.90 0.62
CA GLY A 139 -20.84 -14.76 1.53
C GLY A 139 -21.01 -14.16 2.94
N ARG A 140 -21.29 -15.04 3.90
CA ARG A 140 -21.48 -14.68 5.31
C ARG A 140 -20.96 -15.76 6.25
N ILE A 141 -20.77 -15.42 7.51
CA ILE A 141 -20.57 -16.42 8.58
C ILE A 141 -21.96 -16.78 9.13
N ASP A 142 -22.37 -18.04 8.99
CA ASP A 142 -23.72 -18.51 9.38
C ASP A 142 -23.92 -18.59 10.91
N GLN A 143 -25.13 -18.97 11.37
CA GLN A 143 -25.42 -19.08 12.80
C GLN A 143 -24.64 -20.21 13.51
N TRP A 144 -24.05 -21.15 12.76
CA TRP A 144 -23.18 -22.22 13.27
C TRP A 144 -21.69 -21.85 13.13
N GLY A 145 -21.38 -20.58 12.83
CA GLY A 145 -20.01 -20.08 12.77
C GLY A 145 -19.23 -20.46 11.51
N ARG A 146 -19.89 -21.03 10.48
CA ARG A 146 -19.26 -21.54 9.25
C ARG A 146 -19.28 -20.52 8.13
N LEU A 147 -18.33 -20.61 7.18
CA LEU A 147 -18.37 -19.82 5.95
C LEU A 147 -19.49 -20.30 5.03
N GLN A 148 -20.45 -19.44 4.70
CA GLN A 148 -21.59 -19.76 3.84
C GLN A 148 -21.56 -18.96 2.53
N CYS A 149 -21.54 -19.68 1.40
CA CYS A 149 -21.57 -19.09 0.05
C CYS A 149 -22.87 -18.33 -0.21
N VAL A 150 -22.77 -17.13 -0.78
CA VAL A 150 -23.91 -16.25 -1.09
C VAL A 150 -24.93 -16.87 -2.05
N TYR A 151 -24.47 -17.62 -3.05
CA TYR A 151 -25.30 -18.03 -4.19
C TYR A 151 -26.28 -19.15 -3.85
N HIS A 152 -25.80 -20.25 -3.24
CA HIS A 152 -26.61 -21.44 -2.95
C HIS A 152 -26.61 -21.83 -1.47
N GLY A 153 -25.97 -21.06 -0.58
CA GLY A 153 -25.96 -21.32 0.86
C GLY A 153 -25.17 -22.56 1.30
N TRP A 154 -24.30 -23.11 0.45
CA TRP A 154 -23.34 -24.15 0.83
C TRP A 154 -22.42 -23.63 1.96
N CYS A 155 -22.18 -24.44 2.99
CA CYS A 155 -21.37 -24.06 4.15
C CYS A 155 -20.10 -24.91 4.27
N PHE A 156 -18.98 -24.26 4.63
CA PHE A 156 -17.65 -24.85 4.74
C PHE A 156 -17.09 -24.66 6.16
N GLY A 157 -16.41 -25.68 6.70
CA GLY A 157 -15.72 -25.61 7.98
C GLY A 157 -14.25 -25.15 7.85
N SER A 158 -13.55 -24.96 8.96
CA SER A 158 -12.13 -24.57 8.99
C SER A 158 -11.17 -25.42 8.14
N SER A 159 -11.49 -26.69 7.88
CA SER A 159 -10.69 -27.59 7.02
C SER A 159 -11.02 -27.48 5.52
N GLY A 160 -11.85 -26.50 5.12
CA GLY A 160 -12.34 -26.33 3.75
C GLY A 160 -13.43 -27.33 3.35
N ASP A 161 -13.78 -28.29 4.22
CA ASP A 161 -14.74 -29.34 3.94
C ASP A 161 -16.19 -28.86 3.97
N CYS A 162 -17.03 -29.40 3.08
CA CYS A 162 -18.42 -28.99 3.00
C CYS A 162 -19.25 -29.61 4.14
N LYS A 163 -19.67 -28.76 5.08
CA LYS A 163 -20.47 -29.15 6.25
C LYS A 163 -21.97 -29.19 5.99
N PHE A 164 -22.45 -28.50 4.94
CA PHE A 164 -23.89 -28.43 4.65
C PHE A 164 -24.17 -27.96 3.21
N ILE A 165 -25.10 -28.64 2.54
CA ILE A 165 -25.65 -28.27 1.23
C ILE A 165 -27.17 -28.14 1.40
N PRO A 166 -27.76 -26.94 1.37
CA PRO A 166 -29.18 -26.75 1.71
C PRO A 166 -30.16 -27.46 0.78
N GLN A 167 -29.74 -27.80 -0.44
CA GLN A 167 -30.55 -28.47 -1.46
C GLN A 167 -30.33 -29.99 -1.52
N ALA A 168 -29.46 -30.55 -0.66
CA ALA A 168 -29.25 -32.00 -0.59
C ALA A 168 -30.37 -32.66 0.24
N PRO A 169 -31.03 -33.74 -0.25
CA PRO A 169 -31.95 -34.53 0.56
C PRO A 169 -31.24 -35.12 1.79
N ARG A 170 -31.91 -35.11 2.95
CA ARG A 170 -31.34 -35.65 4.20
C ARG A 170 -30.99 -37.13 4.10
N ASP A 171 -31.87 -37.88 3.44
CA ASP A 171 -31.78 -39.33 3.24
C ASP A 171 -31.17 -39.69 1.88
N GLY A 172 -30.57 -38.70 1.20
CA GLY A 172 -29.87 -38.88 -0.07
C GLY A 172 -28.39 -39.27 0.11
N PRO A 173 -27.66 -39.55 -0.99
CA PRO A 173 -26.22 -39.77 -0.93
C PRO A 173 -25.50 -38.57 -0.26
N PRO A 174 -24.46 -38.79 0.56
CA PRO A 174 -23.79 -37.74 1.33
C PRO A 174 -22.85 -36.91 0.46
N VAL A 175 -23.38 -36.22 -0.55
CA VAL A 175 -22.64 -35.46 -1.57
C VAL A 175 -21.66 -34.41 -1.01
N HIS A 176 -21.89 -33.96 0.23
CA HIS A 176 -21.03 -33.02 0.95
C HIS A 176 -19.68 -33.64 1.39
N THR A 177 -19.56 -34.97 1.50
CA THR A 177 -18.29 -35.65 1.85
C THR A 177 -17.37 -35.89 0.64
N SER A 178 -17.81 -35.51 -0.57
CA SER A 178 -16.96 -35.58 -1.76
C SER A 178 -15.80 -34.59 -1.66
N SER A 179 -14.58 -35.01 -2.02
CA SER A 179 -13.44 -34.09 -2.13
C SER A 179 -13.67 -32.96 -3.14
N LYS A 180 -14.55 -33.15 -4.13
CA LYS A 180 -15.00 -32.11 -5.07
C LYS A 180 -15.94 -31.08 -4.46
N ALA A 181 -16.44 -31.30 -3.25
CA ALA A 181 -17.23 -30.33 -2.49
C ALA A 181 -16.37 -29.48 -1.55
N CYS A 182 -15.10 -29.82 -1.32
CA CYS A 182 -14.20 -29.02 -0.50
C CYS A 182 -13.68 -27.78 -1.26
N VAL A 183 -13.44 -26.69 -0.53
CA VAL A 183 -12.67 -25.53 -1.01
C VAL A 183 -11.20 -25.68 -0.60
N ALA A 184 -10.27 -25.22 -1.43
CA ALA A 184 -8.84 -25.25 -1.09
C ALA A 184 -8.53 -24.28 0.05
N ILE A 185 -7.62 -24.70 0.94
CA ILE A 185 -7.23 -23.93 2.12
C ILE A 185 -5.76 -23.56 2.06
N TYR A 186 -5.41 -22.38 2.56
CA TYR A 186 -4.04 -21.93 2.66
C TYR A 186 -3.57 -21.95 4.12
N PRO A 187 -2.35 -22.44 4.42
CA PRO A 187 -1.77 -22.28 5.75
C PRO A 187 -1.71 -20.81 6.13
N SER A 188 -2.31 -20.43 7.26
CA SER A 188 -2.41 -19.03 7.71
C SER A 188 -2.08 -18.88 9.20
N CYS A 189 -1.57 -17.71 9.58
CA CYS A 189 -1.32 -17.36 10.98
C CYS A 189 -1.38 -15.85 11.22
N VAL A 190 -1.63 -15.44 12.46
CA VAL A 190 -1.43 -14.05 12.90
C VAL A 190 -0.04 -13.90 13.51
N GLN A 191 0.74 -12.94 13.03
CA GLN A 191 2.06 -12.58 13.57
C GLN A 191 2.29 -11.07 13.45
N ASN A 192 2.86 -10.44 14.48
CA ASN A 192 3.07 -8.98 14.54
C ASN A 192 1.80 -8.17 14.20
N SER A 193 0.63 -8.57 14.73
CA SER A 193 -0.69 -8.00 14.44
C SER A 193 -1.15 -8.00 12.96
N ILE A 194 -0.50 -8.78 12.09
CA ILE A 194 -0.84 -8.95 10.68
C ILE A 194 -1.31 -10.40 10.45
N LEU A 195 -2.32 -10.58 9.58
CA LEU A 195 -2.68 -11.91 9.06
C LEU A 195 -1.76 -12.26 7.90
N TRP A 196 -1.12 -13.42 7.98
CA TRP A 196 -0.24 -13.98 6.95
C TRP A 196 -0.85 -15.26 6.36
N PHE A 197 -0.57 -15.51 5.08
CA PHE A 197 -0.84 -16.80 4.43
C PHE A 197 0.38 -17.29 3.64
N TRP A 198 0.48 -18.61 3.49
CA TRP A 198 1.44 -19.26 2.61
C TRP A 198 0.82 -19.37 1.21
N ALA A 199 1.50 -18.91 0.16
CA ALA A 199 0.92 -18.76 -1.19
C ALA A 199 0.76 -20.07 -2.00
N ASN A 200 0.68 -21.22 -1.31
CA ASN A 200 0.45 -22.54 -1.91
C ASN A 200 -0.52 -23.36 -1.03
N SER A 201 -1.55 -23.95 -1.65
CA SER A 201 -2.63 -24.72 -1.00
C SER A 201 -2.45 -26.24 -1.12
N ASP A 202 -1.32 -26.72 -1.66
CA ASP A 202 -0.98 -28.14 -1.67
C ASP A 202 -0.92 -28.70 -0.22
N PRO A 203 -1.62 -29.82 0.07
CA PRO A 203 -1.61 -30.47 1.38
C PRO A 203 -0.24 -30.76 2.00
N GLN A 204 0.84 -30.84 1.21
CA GLN A 204 2.21 -31.00 1.74
C GLN A 204 2.66 -29.81 2.62
N TYR A 205 2.07 -28.63 2.42
CA TYR A 205 2.37 -27.41 3.18
C TYR A 205 1.47 -27.21 4.40
N LYS A 206 0.52 -28.11 4.71
CA LYS A 206 -0.39 -27.95 5.86
C LYS A 206 0.34 -27.64 7.19
N ASP A 207 1.53 -28.25 7.38
CA ASP A 207 2.36 -28.12 8.58
C ASP A 207 3.51 -27.09 8.42
N ILE A 208 3.48 -26.23 7.39
CA ILE A 208 4.61 -25.34 7.03
C ILE A 208 5.03 -24.42 8.19
N LEU A 209 4.10 -24.01 9.06
CA LEU A 209 4.36 -23.21 10.27
C LEU A 209 5.38 -23.84 11.24
N LEU A 210 5.56 -25.16 11.20
CA LEU A 210 6.55 -25.88 12.00
C LEU A 210 7.97 -25.83 11.37
N LYS A 211 8.06 -25.59 10.05
CA LYS A 211 9.31 -25.62 9.27
C LYS A 211 9.83 -24.21 8.95
N LYS A 212 8.93 -23.29 8.56
CA LYS A 212 9.22 -21.92 8.14
C LYS A 212 8.07 -21.02 8.60
N LYS A 213 8.36 -20.02 9.42
CA LYS A 213 7.41 -18.99 9.87
C LYS A 213 7.51 -17.72 9.00
N PRO A 214 6.55 -16.79 9.04
CA PRO A 214 6.75 -15.47 8.46
C PRO A 214 7.93 -14.74 9.13
N PRO A 215 8.57 -13.76 8.47
CA PRO A 215 9.60 -12.93 9.09
C PRO A 215 9.05 -12.21 10.34
N TYR A 216 9.81 -12.22 11.43
CA TYR A 216 9.38 -11.72 12.75
C TYR A 216 10.14 -10.46 13.16
N ILE A 217 9.39 -9.44 13.57
CA ILE A 217 9.92 -8.15 14.03
C ILE A 217 9.60 -7.97 15.52
N PRO A 218 10.58 -8.10 16.44
CA PRO A 218 10.32 -8.03 17.88
C PRO A 218 9.61 -6.76 18.34
N GLN A 219 9.94 -5.61 17.74
CA GLN A 219 9.40 -4.30 18.12
C GLN A 219 7.90 -4.14 17.82
N LEU A 220 7.31 -4.99 16.96
CA LEU A 220 5.88 -4.94 16.68
C LEU A 220 5.02 -5.63 17.76
N ASP A 221 5.61 -6.49 18.59
CA ASP A 221 4.96 -7.16 19.73
C ASP A 221 5.57 -6.76 21.09
N ASP A 222 6.55 -5.84 21.12
CA ASP A 222 7.14 -5.26 22.34
C ASP A 222 6.20 -4.17 22.94
N PRO A 223 5.71 -4.31 24.18
CA PRO A 223 4.79 -3.36 24.79
C PRO A 223 5.43 -2.00 25.16
N SER A 224 6.76 -1.85 25.06
CA SER A 224 7.45 -0.56 25.15
C SER A 224 7.47 0.21 23.83
N PHE A 225 6.98 -0.39 22.73
CA PHE A 225 6.88 0.24 21.42
C PHE A 225 5.43 0.56 21.02
N THR A 226 5.21 1.81 20.66
CA THR A 226 3.97 2.33 20.09
C THR A 226 3.93 2.05 18.59
N ASN A 227 3.00 1.19 18.18
CA ASN A 227 2.88 0.70 16.81
C ASN A 227 1.70 1.36 16.07
N THR A 228 1.90 1.77 14.82
CA THR A 228 0.83 2.15 13.88
C THR A 228 0.94 1.35 12.59
N MET A 229 -0.20 1.04 11.98
CA MET A 229 -0.27 0.44 10.64
C MET A 229 -1.29 1.15 9.77
N LEU A 230 -0.90 1.43 8.53
CA LEU A 230 -1.76 1.81 7.40
C LEU A 230 -1.68 0.68 6.36
N CYS A 231 -2.83 0.25 5.84
CA CYS A 231 -2.90 -0.64 4.69
C CYS A 231 -3.61 0.07 3.54
N ARG A 232 -3.07 -0.04 2.33
CA ARG A 232 -3.58 0.60 1.11
C ARG A 232 -3.29 -0.26 -0.11
N ASP A 233 -4.31 -0.55 -0.92
CA ASP A 233 -4.13 -1.10 -2.28
C ASP A 233 -3.63 0.03 -3.20
N ILE A 234 -2.60 -0.21 -4.02
CA ILE A 234 -1.87 0.79 -4.82
C ILE A 234 -1.90 0.40 -6.31
N PRO A 235 -2.42 1.25 -7.22
CA PRO A 235 -2.47 0.98 -8.66
C PRO A 235 -1.14 1.24 -9.40
N CYS A 236 -0.05 0.65 -8.89
CA CYS A 236 1.20 0.42 -9.62
C CYS A 236 1.77 -0.96 -9.25
N GLY A 237 2.62 -1.51 -10.12
CA GLY A 237 3.28 -2.80 -9.94
C GLY A 237 4.21 -2.87 -8.73
N TYR A 238 4.44 -4.10 -8.28
CA TYR A 238 5.24 -4.41 -7.08
C TYR A 238 6.68 -3.88 -7.19
N GLU A 239 7.32 -4.08 -8.34
CA GLU A 239 8.72 -3.73 -8.59
C GLU A 239 8.95 -2.22 -8.48
N VAL A 240 8.08 -1.41 -9.08
CA VAL A 240 8.19 0.06 -9.03
C VAL A 240 7.83 0.61 -7.65
N LEU A 241 6.82 0.04 -6.98
CA LEU A 241 6.48 0.42 -5.59
C LEU A 241 7.65 0.18 -4.63
N ILE A 242 8.28 -1.00 -4.68
CA ILE A 242 9.36 -1.33 -3.75
C ILE A 242 10.65 -0.55 -4.05
N GLU A 243 10.92 -0.23 -5.31
CA GLU A 243 12.07 0.61 -5.70
C GLU A 243 11.93 2.06 -5.22
N ASN A 244 10.75 2.68 -5.35
CA ASN A 244 10.47 4.00 -4.76
C ASN A 244 10.64 4.02 -3.23
N ILE A 245 10.22 2.96 -2.55
CA ILE A 245 10.35 2.79 -1.10
C ILE A 245 11.83 2.52 -0.67
N MET A 246 12.65 2.01 -1.58
CA MET A 246 14.07 1.71 -1.37
C MET A 246 14.99 2.91 -1.68
N ASP A 247 14.55 3.85 -2.51
CA ASP A 247 15.28 5.09 -2.81
C ASP A 247 15.08 6.15 -1.70
N PRO A 248 16.13 6.59 -1.00
CA PRO A 248 16.03 7.73 -0.08
C PRO A 248 16.10 9.11 -0.76
N ALA A 249 16.47 9.21 -2.05
CA ALA A 249 16.68 10.50 -2.71
C ALA A 249 15.39 11.25 -3.04
N HIS A 250 14.28 10.56 -3.34
CA HIS A 250 12.98 11.19 -3.58
C HIS A 250 12.45 12.04 -2.40
N ALA A 251 13.06 11.94 -1.21
CA ALA A 251 12.70 12.71 -0.01
C ALA A 251 13.54 13.98 0.22
N ASP A 252 14.68 14.19 -0.47
CA ASP A 252 15.62 15.31 -0.27
C ASP A 252 15.80 16.12 -1.57
N ARG A 253 14.70 16.73 -2.04
CA ARG A 253 14.52 17.21 -3.42
C ARG A 253 15.25 18.53 -3.74
N GLU A 254 15.43 19.42 -2.77
CA GLU A 254 16.04 20.75 -2.97
C GLU A 254 17.24 20.95 -2.04
N GLY A 255 18.45 20.98 -2.62
CA GLY A 255 19.71 21.13 -1.86
C GLY A 255 20.24 19.83 -1.23
N GLY A 256 19.70 18.69 -1.63
CA GLY A 256 20.04 17.37 -1.07
C GLY A 256 21.52 17.00 -1.19
N LYS A 257 21.98 16.22 -0.21
CA LYS A 257 23.42 15.88 -0.06
C LYS A 257 23.75 14.50 -0.62
N PRO A 258 24.97 14.27 -1.13
CA PRO A 258 25.39 12.95 -1.60
C PRO A 258 25.20 11.86 -0.54
N LEU A 259 24.33 10.89 -0.83
CA LEU A 259 23.99 9.81 0.08
C LEU A 259 24.98 8.65 -0.11
N ASP A 260 25.89 8.48 0.85
CA ASP A 260 26.81 7.35 0.87
C ASP A 260 26.10 6.10 1.39
N MET A 261 25.68 5.24 0.45
CA MET A 261 25.12 3.92 0.74
C MET A 261 26.05 2.80 0.31
N SER A 262 25.98 1.69 1.03
CA SER A 262 26.72 0.45 0.73
C SER A 262 25.83 -0.77 0.92
N ILE A 263 25.90 -1.73 0.01
CA ILE A 263 25.32 -3.06 0.18
C ILE A 263 26.29 -3.89 1.01
N GLN A 264 25.81 -4.46 2.11
CA GLN A 264 26.60 -5.23 3.07
C GLN A 264 26.51 -6.74 2.81
N LYS A 265 25.37 -7.21 2.31
CA LYS A 265 25.08 -8.62 1.99
C LYS A 265 24.00 -8.71 0.92
N LEU A 266 24.09 -9.67 0.00
CA LEU A 266 23.04 -9.99 -0.98
C LEU A 266 23.04 -11.49 -1.29
N ASP A 267 21.94 -12.20 -1.02
CA ASP A 267 21.73 -13.63 -1.32
C ASP A 267 20.26 -13.93 -1.67
N VAL A 268 19.86 -15.19 -1.84
CA VAL A 268 18.48 -15.58 -2.18
C VAL A 268 17.44 -15.05 -1.19
N ASN A 269 17.80 -14.84 0.08
CA ASN A 269 16.97 -14.32 1.15
C ASN A 269 16.96 -12.77 1.22
N GLY A 270 17.43 -12.08 0.18
CA GLY A 270 17.36 -10.63 0.04
C GLY A 270 18.71 -9.93 0.20
N PHE A 271 18.69 -8.71 0.73
CA PHE A 271 19.91 -7.92 0.92
C PHE A 271 19.85 -7.02 2.16
N THR A 272 21.02 -6.62 2.64
CA THR A 272 21.14 -5.58 3.68
C THR A 272 22.04 -4.47 3.19
N SER A 273 21.69 -3.24 3.55
CA SER A 273 22.43 -2.03 3.19
C SER A 273 22.58 -1.09 4.38
N LYS A 274 23.54 -0.17 4.26
CA LYS A 274 23.85 0.82 5.28
C LYS A 274 24.00 2.20 4.68
N GLN A 275 23.29 3.17 5.27
CA GLN A 275 23.29 4.59 4.94
C GLN A 275 23.60 5.38 6.22
N LEU A 276 24.83 5.86 6.36
CA LEU A 276 25.33 6.53 7.58
C LEU A 276 25.08 5.72 8.87
N PHE A 277 24.03 6.08 9.63
CA PHE A 277 23.61 5.45 10.89
C PHE A 277 22.39 4.54 10.76
N VAL A 278 21.78 4.47 9.57
CA VAL A 278 20.60 3.63 9.28
C VAL A 278 21.08 2.32 8.65
N ASN A 279 20.64 1.20 9.22
CA ASN A 279 20.72 -0.11 8.57
C ASN A 279 19.35 -0.43 7.97
N SER A 280 19.35 -0.81 6.70
CA SER A 280 18.15 -1.16 5.93
C SER A 280 18.22 -2.62 5.45
N TYR A 281 17.06 -3.26 5.38
CA TYR A 281 16.93 -4.70 5.17
C TYR A 281 15.82 -4.96 4.16
N PHE A 282 16.12 -5.72 3.10
CA PHE A 282 15.14 -6.32 2.21
C PHE A 282 15.04 -7.81 2.51
N ILE A 283 13.82 -8.28 2.77
CA ILE A 283 13.49 -9.70 2.96
C ILE A 283 12.37 -10.05 1.97
N PRO A 284 12.62 -10.90 0.97
CA PRO A 284 11.63 -11.27 -0.03
C PRO A 284 10.55 -12.17 0.59
N PRO A 285 9.32 -12.21 0.03
CA PRO A 285 8.94 -11.62 -1.26
C PRO A 285 8.56 -10.13 -1.21
N CYS A 286 8.46 -9.50 -0.04
CA CYS A 286 7.72 -8.24 0.07
C CYS A 286 8.16 -7.24 1.15
N MET A 287 9.11 -7.56 2.04
CA MET A 287 9.42 -6.72 3.20
C MET A 287 10.66 -5.85 2.94
N PHE A 288 10.54 -4.54 3.16
CA PHE A 288 11.67 -3.62 3.31
C PHE A 288 11.52 -2.83 4.61
N TYR A 289 12.60 -2.69 5.40
CA TYR A 289 12.56 -1.85 6.60
C TYR A 289 13.89 -1.16 6.91
N GLY A 290 13.81 0.02 7.51
CA GLY A 290 14.94 0.81 8.01
C GLY A 290 14.87 1.01 9.52
N SER A 291 15.99 0.78 10.21
CA SER A 291 16.11 0.93 11.67
C SER A 291 16.83 2.24 12.03
N PHE A 292 16.10 3.16 12.66
CA PHE A 292 16.56 4.48 13.06
C PHE A 292 16.73 4.51 14.59
N GLY A 293 17.96 4.31 15.07
CA GLY A 293 18.30 4.37 16.49
C GLY A 293 19.60 5.12 16.71
N SER A 294 19.75 5.78 17.87
CA SER A 294 20.93 6.60 18.19
C SER A 294 22.17 5.75 18.53
N GLY A 295 22.64 4.94 17.57
CA GLY A 295 23.89 4.16 17.57
C GLY A 295 23.76 2.70 18.05
N GLY A 296 24.25 1.74 17.25
CA GLY A 296 24.39 0.34 17.66
C GLY A 296 23.55 -0.65 16.86
N ASP A 297 24.18 -1.76 16.47
CA ASP A 297 23.60 -2.88 15.72
C ASP A 297 22.69 -3.75 16.62
N PRO A 298 21.40 -3.97 16.26
CA PRO A 298 20.47 -4.75 17.08
C PRO A 298 20.78 -6.25 17.17
N SER A 299 21.71 -6.77 16.36
CA SER A 299 22.11 -8.19 16.42
C SER A 299 23.06 -8.51 17.59
N LYS A 300 23.75 -7.50 18.14
CA LYS A 300 24.75 -7.68 19.21
C LYS A 300 24.15 -7.65 20.61
N LYS A 301 23.72 -8.82 21.10
CA LYS A 301 23.58 -9.07 22.55
C LYS A 301 24.93 -8.83 23.24
N SER A 302 25.00 -7.80 24.09
CA SER A 302 26.18 -7.52 24.92
C SER A 302 26.28 -8.51 26.07
N THR A 303 27.15 -9.52 25.95
CA THR A 303 27.58 -10.36 27.08
C THR A 303 28.48 -9.56 28.01
N SER A 304 27.90 -8.96 29.05
CA SER A 304 28.64 -8.35 30.17
C SER A 304 28.96 -9.40 31.24
N SER A 305 30.23 -9.50 31.63
CA SER A 305 30.66 -10.35 32.75
C SER A 305 30.03 -9.90 34.08
N ALA A 306 29.92 -10.82 35.03
CA ALA A 306 29.57 -10.49 36.42
C ALA A 306 30.70 -9.69 37.11
N GLY A 307 30.33 -8.83 38.08
CA GLY A 307 31.29 -8.01 38.82
C GLY A 307 30.66 -7.04 39.84
N THR A 308 30.24 -7.58 40.98
CA THR A 308 30.02 -6.87 42.28
C THR A 308 28.98 -5.74 42.38
N THR A 309 28.56 -5.50 43.62
CA THR A 309 27.46 -4.62 44.06
C THR A 309 27.80 -3.14 44.00
N GLU A 310 26.88 -2.30 43.50
CA GLU A 310 26.57 -0.96 44.04
C GLU A 310 25.20 -0.46 43.52
N GLU A 311 24.85 0.80 43.78
CA GLU A 311 23.48 1.37 43.69
C GLU A 311 22.70 1.15 42.37
N PRO A 312 21.35 1.15 42.41
CA PRO A 312 20.55 1.13 41.19
C PRO A 312 20.88 2.36 40.32
N PRO A 313 21.30 2.18 39.05
CA PRO A 313 21.72 3.30 38.23
C PRO A 313 20.55 4.27 37.98
N PRO A 314 20.82 5.58 37.87
CA PRO A 314 19.79 6.54 37.46
C PRO A 314 19.18 6.09 36.13
N PRO A 315 17.87 6.28 35.91
CA PRO A 315 17.15 5.68 34.79
C PRO A 315 17.78 6.08 33.46
N VAL A 316 18.52 5.13 32.85
CA VAL A 316 19.25 5.33 31.61
C VAL A 316 18.27 5.86 30.58
N PRO A 317 18.49 7.06 29.99
CA PRO A 317 17.52 7.67 29.08
C PRO A 317 17.18 6.69 27.95
N GLN A 318 15.93 6.23 27.91
CA GLN A 318 15.55 5.18 26.97
C GLN A 318 15.86 5.64 25.55
N LYS A 319 16.76 4.86 24.92
CA LYS A 319 17.32 5.17 23.62
C LYS A 319 16.18 5.25 22.60
N LYS A 320 15.95 6.46 22.06
CA LYS A 320 14.92 6.68 21.05
C LYS A 320 15.24 5.84 19.82
N ASN A 321 14.35 4.89 19.54
CA ASN A 321 14.40 3.97 18.43
C ASN A 321 13.09 4.09 17.65
N MET A 322 13.19 4.15 16.33
CA MET A 322 12.07 4.08 15.41
C MET A 322 12.40 3.07 14.31
N LEU A 323 11.43 2.22 13.99
CA LEU A 323 11.49 1.24 12.91
C LEU A 323 10.39 1.61 11.90
N LEU A 324 10.79 1.75 10.63
CA LEU A 324 9.90 2.05 9.52
C LEU A 324 9.86 0.84 8.60
N LEU A 325 8.70 0.20 8.48
CA LEU A 325 8.54 -1.04 7.72
C LEU A 325 7.50 -0.89 6.62
N PHE A 326 7.84 -1.42 5.45
CA PHE A 326 7.01 -1.46 4.27
C PHE A 326 6.86 -2.93 3.86
N TYR A 327 5.61 -3.37 3.71
CA TYR A 327 5.28 -4.65 3.09
C TYR A 327 4.67 -4.34 1.72
N CYS A 328 5.47 -4.42 0.67
CA CYS A 328 5.09 -4.20 -0.72
C CYS A 328 4.59 -5.52 -1.29
N ILE A 329 3.28 -5.76 -1.23
CA ILE A 329 2.68 -7.05 -1.57
C ILE A 329 2.28 -7.05 -3.05
N PRO A 330 2.74 -8.00 -3.89
CA PRO A 330 2.23 -8.15 -5.25
C PRO A 330 0.75 -8.56 -5.23
N VAL A 331 -0.10 -7.89 -6.01
CA VAL A 331 -1.54 -8.20 -6.10
C VAL A 331 -1.88 -8.77 -7.48
N SER A 332 -1.58 -8.04 -8.55
CA SER A 332 -1.64 -8.46 -9.96
C SER A 332 -0.78 -7.48 -10.79
N PRO A 333 -0.50 -7.72 -12.08
CA PRO A 333 0.16 -6.72 -12.93
C PRO A 333 -0.51 -5.34 -12.82
N GLY A 334 0.28 -4.26 -12.73
CA GLY A 334 -0.23 -2.91 -12.49
C GLY A 334 -0.73 -2.62 -11.08
N ASN A 335 -0.68 -3.58 -10.13
CA ASN A 335 -1.34 -3.46 -8.83
C ASN A 335 -0.55 -4.14 -7.69
N SER A 336 -0.41 -3.42 -6.59
CA SER A 336 0.24 -3.88 -5.37
C SER A 336 -0.59 -3.49 -4.14
N ARG A 337 -0.18 -3.94 -2.95
CA ARG A 337 -0.74 -3.49 -1.66
C ARG A 337 0.40 -3.13 -0.75
N LEU A 338 0.37 -1.92 -0.20
CA LEU A 338 1.29 -1.50 0.83
C LEU A 338 0.67 -1.73 2.21
N ILE A 339 1.38 -2.41 3.10
CA ILE A 339 1.23 -2.20 4.54
C ILE A 339 2.42 -1.37 5.00
N LEU A 340 2.15 -0.15 5.48
CA LEU A 340 3.14 0.74 6.11
C LEU A 340 2.97 0.64 7.62
N ALA A 341 3.96 0.06 8.29
CA ALA A 341 4.03 -0.01 9.75
C ALA A 341 5.11 0.94 10.29
N THR A 342 4.79 1.66 11.37
CA THR A 342 5.78 2.38 12.17
C THR A 342 5.76 1.85 13.59
N SER A 343 6.94 1.67 14.17
CA SER A 343 7.15 1.23 15.54
C SER A 343 8.13 2.18 16.21
N ARG A 344 7.82 2.69 17.40
CA ARG A 344 8.72 3.59 18.14
C ARG A 344 8.52 3.54 19.65
N ASN A 345 9.57 3.69 20.43
CA ASN A 345 9.51 3.76 21.90
C ASN A 345 9.47 5.21 22.44
N PHE A 346 8.80 6.11 21.71
CA PHE A 346 8.69 7.52 22.10
C PHE A 346 7.50 8.23 21.46
N GLY A 347 7.01 9.29 22.12
CA GLY A 347 5.91 10.10 21.60
C GLY A 347 4.58 9.36 21.62
N ASP A 348 4.40 8.47 22.59
CA ASP A 348 3.27 7.55 22.76
C ASP A 348 1.99 8.32 23.13
N TRP A 349 2.18 9.47 23.82
CA TRP A 349 1.14 10.45 24.08
C TRP A 349 0.36 10.85 22.83
N LEU A 350 0.98 10.86 21.64
CA LEU A 350 0.30 11.17 20.39
C LEU A 350 -0.87 10.21 20.12
N GLN A 351 -0.75 8.91 20.40
CA GLN A 351 -1.86 7.97 20.21
C GLN A 351 -2.98 8.14 21.24
N ARG A 352 -2.68 8.71 22.41
CA ARG A 352 -3.69 8.99 23.46
C ARG A 352 -4.62 10.15 23.08
N PHE A 353 -4.13 11.11 22.30
CA PHE A 353 -4.91 12.28 21.87
C PHE A 353 -5.43 12.19 20.43
N PHE A 354 -4.68 11.57 19.51
CA PHE A 354 -5.04 11.49 18.10
C PHE A 354 -5.47 10.06 17.69
N PRO A 355 -6.69 9.87 17.15
CA PRO A 355 -7.15 8.55 16.69
C PRO A 355 -6.40 8.10 15.41
N ARG A 356 -6.30 6.78 15.20
CA ARG A 356 -5.48 6.16 14.12
C ARG A 356 -5.64 6.82 12.74
N TRP A 357 -6.86 7.15 12.33
CA TRP A 357 -7.14 7.80 11.04
C TRP A 357 -6.46 9.17 10.84
N VAL A 358 -6.11 9.90 11.90
CA VAL A 358 -5.42 11.21 11.81
C VAL A 358 -3.96 11.02 11.34
N PHE A 359 -3.28 9.99 11.83
CA PHE A 359 -1.95 9.62 11.31
C PHE A 359 -2.02 9.17 9.85
N HIS A 360 -3.10 8.46 9.49
CA HIS A 360 -3.35 8.03 8.12
C HIS A 360 -3.52 9.20 7.14
N ILE A 361 -3.91 10.41 7.57
CA ILE A 361 -4.01 11.58 6.67
C ILE A 361 -2.65 11.88 6.04
N ARG A 362 -1.61 12.12 6.88
CA ARG A 362 -0.26 12.46 6.38
C ARG A 362 0.36 11.28 5.62
N GLN A 363 0.17 10.06 6.10
CA GLN A 363 0.68 8.87 5.41
C GLN A 363 0.06 8.68 4.02
N ASN A 364 -1.24 8.93 3.85
CA ASN A 364 -1.86 8.87 2.53
C ASN A 364 -1.38 10.00 1.61
N LEU A 365 -1.22 11.23 2.11
CA LEU A 365 -0.73 12.35 1.30
C LEU A 365 0.65 12.06 0.68
N VAL A 366 1.58 11.50 1.46
CA VAL A 366 2.92 11.08 0.96
C VAL A 366 2.81 9.98 -0.11
N LEU A 367 1.86 9.05 0.02
CA LEU A 367 1.63 8.04 -1.03
C LEU A 367 0.97 8.64 -2.28
N ASP A 368 0.09 9.64 -2.11
CA ASP A 368 -0.59 10.32 -3.22
C ASP A 368 0.34 11.28 -3.99
N SER A 369 1.38 11.82 -3.35
CA SER A 369 2.37 12.68 -4.04
C SER A 369 3.23 11.91 -5.04
N ASP A 370 3.45 10.61 -4.86
CA ASP A 370 4.33 9.85 -5.76
C ASP A 370 3.55 8.88 -6.67
N LEU A 371 2.33 8.46 -6.30
CA LEU A 371 1.53 7.46 -7.04
C LEU A 371 1.39 7.73 -8.56
N TYR A 372 1.15 8.97 -8.98
CA TYR A 372 1.03 9.28 -10.41
C TYR A 372 2.35 9.11 -11.16
N LEU A 373 3.49 9.39 -10.53
CA LEU A 373 4.82 9.20 -11.11
C LEU A 373 5.09 7.70 -11.32
N LEU A 374 4.89 6.88 -10.28
CA LEU A 374 5.12 5.42 -10.33
C LEU A 374 4.25 4.74 -11.40
N HIS A 375 3.00 5.19 -11.55
CA HIS A 375 2.07 4.66 -12.56
C HIS A 375 2.52 4.96 -14.01
N VAL A 376 3.19 6.10 -14.24
CA VAL A 376 3.75 6.47 -15.55
C VAL A 376 5.11 5.80 -15.79
N GLU A 377 5.93 5.66 -14.75
CA GLU A 377 7.22 4.97 -14.79
C GLU A 377 7.09 3.49 -15.15
N GLU A 378 6.17 2.78 -14.49
CA GLU A 378 5.87 1.36 -14.76
C GLU A 378 5.62 1.09 -16.27
N ARG A 379 4.84 1.96 -16.91
CA ARG A 379 4.49 1.85 -18.33
C ARG A 379 5.73 2.00 -19.22
N LYS A 380 6.54 3.04 -18.98
CA LYS A 380 7.80 3.26 -19.71
C LYS A 380 8.81 2.13 -19.54
N ILE A 381 8.89 1.53 -18.34
CA ILE A 381 9.76 0.37 -18.10
C ILE A 381 9.23 -0.86 -18.87
N MET A 382 7.90 -1.05 -18.93
CA MET A 382 7.31 -2.18 -19.66
C MET A 382 7.35 -2.02 -21.19
N ASP A 383 7.30 -0.80 -21.73
CA ASP A 383 7.48 -0.54 -23.18
C ASP A 383 8.85 -1.04 -23.70
N VAL A 384 9.87 -1.05 -22.83
CA VAL A 384 11.24 -1.50 -23.16
C VAL A 384 11.55 -2.91 -22.61
N GLY A 385 10.78 -3.35 -21.60
CA GLY A 385 10.78 -4.69 -21.02
C GLY A 385 11.71 -4.85 -19.80
N PRO A 386 11.39 -5.75 -18.84
CA PRO A 386 12.04 -5.82 -17.53
C PRO A 386 13.53 -6.15 -17.56
N LEU A 387 14.02 -6.86 -18.59
CA LEU A 387 15.46 -7.12 -18.79
C LEU A 387 16.25 -5.86 -19.24
N ASN A 388 15.56 -4.88 -19.83
CA ASN A 388 16.13 -3.69 -20.46
C ASN A 388 15.92 -2.41 -19.64
N TRP A 389 15.49 -2.49 -18.38
CA TRP A 389 15.14 -1.33 -17.53
C TRP A 389 16.19 -0.21 -17.54
N HIS A 390 17.48 -0.57 -17.56
CA HIS A 390 18.65 0.31 -17.66
C HIS A 390 18.74 1.14 -18.97
N LYS A 391 17.89 0.88 -19.97
CA LYS A 391 17.72 1.70 -21.19
C LYS A 391 16.61 2.74 -21.03
N SER A 392 15.76 2.58 -20.01
CA SER A 392 14.63 3.47 -19.70
C SER A 392 14.98 4.50 -18.62
N CYS A 393 15.80 4.12 -17.65
CA CYS A 393 16.31 5.00 -16.59
C CYS A 393 17.81 4.80 -16.36
N PHE A 394 18.47 5.84 -15.83
CA PHE A 394 19.90 5.90 -15.57
C PHE A 394 20.13 6.16 -14.09
N VAL A 395 20.83 5.24 -13.42
CA VAL A 395 21.00 5.17 -11.96
C VAL A 395 22.49 5.18 -11.58
N PRO A 396 23.20 6.33 -11.73
CA PRO A 396 24.66 6.38 -11.69
C PRO A 396 25.26 6.61 -10.29
N THR A 397 24.45 6.81 -9.25
CA THR A 397 24.89 7.31 -7.95
C THR A 397 24.88 6.23 -6.86
N LYS A 398 25.50 6.54 -5.71
CA LYS A 398 25.35 5.71 -4.50
C LYS A 398 23.95 5.80 -3.89
N ALA A 399 23.15 6.81 -4.19
CA ALA A 399 21.76 6.87 -3.72
C ALA A 399 20.90 5.77 -4.38
N ASP A 400 21.26 5.33 -5.58
CA ASP A 400 20.56 4.27 -6.31
C ASP A 400 20.88 2.86 -5.80
N ALA A 401 21.80 2.70 -4.83
CA ALA A 401 22.39 1.40 -4.47
C ALA A 401 21.35 0.33 -4.08
N ASN A 402 20.28 0.70 -3.37
CA ASN A 402 19.22 -0.24 -2.99
C ASN A 402 18.39 -0.70 -4.20
N VAL A 403 18.09 0.20 -5.15
CA VAL A 403 17.37 -0.11 -6.39
C VAL A 403 18.19 -1.04 -7.27
N VAL A 404 19.49 -0.76 -7.42
CA VAL A 404 20.44 -1.63 -8.14
C VAL A 404 20.56 -3.00 -7.47
N ALA A 405 20.62 -3.05 -6.14
CA ALA A 405 20.65 -4.31 -5.39
C ALA A 405 19.36 -5.13 -5.57
N PHE A 406 18.20 -4.48 -5.52
CA PHE A 406 16.90 -5.12 -5.75
C PHE A 406 16.77 -5.65 -7.18
N ARG A 407 17.05 -4.85 -8.21
CA ARG A 407 17.05 -5.29 -9.62
C ARG A 407 18.06 -6.44 -9.85
N THR A 408 19.19 -6.45 -9.15
CA THR A 408 20.19 -7.54 -9.19
C THR A 408 19.67 -8.82 -8.53
N TRP A 409 19.07 -8.71 -7.34
CA TRP A 409 18.42 -9.83 -6.65
C TRP A 409 17.29 -10.42 -7.49
N LEU A 410 16.43 -9.57 -8.05
CA LEU A 410 15.30 -9.94 -8.88
C LEU A 410 15.76 -10.64 -10.17
N LYS A 411 16.84 -10.16 -10.80
CA LYS A 411 17.44 -10.82 -11.96
C LYS A 411 18.03 -12.20 -11.63
N LYS A 412 18.78 -12.32 -10.53
CA LYS A 412 19.51 -13.56 -10.19
C LYS A 412 18.61 -14.64 -9.59
N TYR A 413 17.80 -14.28 -8.59
CA TYR A 413 17.02 -15.23 -7.80
C TYR A 413 15.53 -15.21 -8.19
N GLY A 414 14.98 -14.01 -8.43
CA GLY A 414 13.53 -13.80 -8.56
C GLY A 414 12.94 -13.95 -9.97
N GLY A 415 13.69 -14.34 -11.00
CA GLY A 415 13.15 -14.55 -12.35
C GLY A 415 12.90 -13.27 -13.17
N THR A 416 13.58 -12.16 -12.83
CA THR A 416 13.53 -10.81 -13.48
C THR A 416 12.27 -9.98 -13.28
N GLN A 417 11.18 -10.59 -12.81
CA GLN A 417 9.91 -9.97 -12.46
C GLN A 417 9.15 -10.92 -11.50
N VAL A 418 8.06 -10.46 -10.88
CA VAL A 418 7.14 -11.37 -10.17
C VAL A 418 6.65 -12.48 -11.12
N ASP A 419 6.67 -13.72 -10.64
CA ASP A 419 5.98 -14.82 -11.31
C ASP A 419 4.47 -14.71 -11.06
N TRP A 420 3.72 -14.50 -12.14
CA TRP A 420 2.26 -14.41 -12.14
C TRP A 420 1.59 -15.72 -12.63
N GLY A 421 2.39 -16.76 -12.87
CA GLY A 421 1.96 -18.01 -13.47
C GLY A 421 1.31 -17.80 -14.84
N THR A 422 0.30 -18.63 -15.14
CA THR A 422 -0.44 -18.61 -16.41
C THR A 422 -1.71 -17.75 -16.39
N LYS A 423 -2.09 -17.19 -15.24
CA LYS A 423 -3.36 -16.44 -15.07
C LYS A 423 -3.39 -15.07 -15.76
N PHE A 424 -2.22 -14.48 -16.06
CA PHE A 424 -2.12 -13.11 -16.55
C PHE A 424 -1.31 -13.03 -17.85
N SER A 425 -1.78 -12.22 -18.79
CA SER A 425 -0.95 -11.69 -19.87
C SER A 425 0.18 -10.82 -19.30
N ARG A 426 1.34 -10.78 -19.97
CA ARG A 426 2.46 -9.86 -19.64
C ARG A 426 2.18 -8.38 -20.02
N LEU A 427 0.94 -7.94 -19.84
CA LEU A 427 0.44 -6.61 -20.20
C LEU A 427 -0.23 -5.97 -18.98
N LEU A 428 -0.08 -4.66 -18.85
CA LEU A 428 -0.73 -3.88 -17.79
C LEU A 428 -2.23 -3.70 -18.09
N PRO A 429 -3.06 -3.48 -17.04
CA PRO A 429 -4.38 -2.89 -17.25
C PRO A 429 -4.25 -1.49 -17.88
N PRO A 430 -5.23 -1.09 -18.73
CA PRO A 430 -5.23 0.24 -19.34
C PRO A 430 -5.26 1.34 -18.27
N THR A 431 -4.58 2.44 -18.56
CA THR A 431 -4.52 3.63 -17.69
C THR A 431 -5.93 4.14 -17.37
N PRO A 432 -6.39 4.10 -16.10
CA PRO A 432 -7.70 4.62 -15.73
C PRO A 432 -7.69 6.16 -15.68
N PRO A 433 -8.87 6.82 -15.67
CA PRO A 433 -8.97 8.24 -15.41
C PRO A 433 -8.26 8.62 -14.10
N ARG A 434 -7.58 9.79 -14.07
CA ARG A 434 -6.79 10.27 -12.92
C ARG A 434 -7.58 10.30 -11.60
N GLU A 435 -8.87 10.61 -11.66
CA GLU A 435 -9.77 10.58 -10.50
C GLU A 435 -9.94 9.18 -9.89
N GLN A 436 -9.93 8.12 -10.73
CA GLN A 436 -10.00 6.73 -10.28
C GLN A 436 -8.62 6.23 -9.81
N LEU A 437 -7.55 6.66 -10.48
CA LEU A 437 -6.18 6.30 -10.11
C LEU A 437 -5.80 6.76 -8.69
N LEU A 438 -6.27 7.95 -8.30
CA LEU A 438 -6.00 8.54 -6.98
C LEU A 438 -7.22 8.44 -6.03
N ASP A 439 -8.20 7.55 -6.28
CA ASP A 439 -9.30 7.33 -5.34
C ASP A 439 -8.85 6.54 -4.11
N ARG A 440 -8.55 7.28 -3.06
CA ARG A 440 -8.25 6.80 -1.71
C ARG A 440 -9.46 6.08 -1.07
N TYR A 441 -10.70 6.23 -1.57
CA TYR A 441 -11.86 5.58 -0.96
C TYR A 441 -11.83 4.06 -1.11
N TRP A 442 -11.76 3.55 -2.35
CA TRP A 442 -11.64 2.12 -2.60
C TRP A 442 -10.26 1.57 -2.22
N SER A 443 -9.20 2.34 -2.49
CA SER A 443 -7.82 1.95 -2.22
C SER A 443 -7.49 1.85 -0.71
N HIS A 444 -8.13 2.65 0.16
CA HIS A 444 -7.82 2.70 1.59
C HIS A 444 -9.05 2.85 2.51
N THR A 445 -9.87 3.90 2.35
CA THR A 445 -10.90 4.29 3.35
C THR A 445 -11.90 3.18 3.65
N VAL A 446 -12.35 2.43 2.64
CA VAL A 446 -13.31 1.33 2.82
C VAL A 446 -12.69 0.13 3.56
N ASN A 447 -11.37 -0.09 3.37
CA ASN A 447 -10.59 -1.19 3.94
C ASN A 447 -10.08 -0.90 5.36
N CYS A 448 -9.83 0.37 5.71
CA CYS A 448 -9.36 0.76 7.04
C CYS A 448 -10.53 0.99 8.01
N SER A 449 -10.61 0.21 9.10
CA SER A 449 -11.67 0.30 10.10
C SER A 449 -11.75 1.67 10.78
N SER A 450 -10.61 2.34 10.98
CA SER A 450 -10.55 3.68 11.58
C SER A 450 -11.04 4.75 10.61
N CYS A 451 -10.56 4.75 9.36
CA CYS A 451 -10.95 5.73 8.34
C CYS A 451 -12.40 5.54 7.88
N SER A 452 -12.86 4.29 7.71
CA SER A 452 -14.26 3.96 7.40
C SER A 452 -15.21 4.50 8.48
N LEU A 453 -14.87 4.33 9.76
CA LEU A 453 -15.67 4.84 10.88
C LEU A 453 -15.61 6.37 10.98
N ALA A 454 -14.45 6.99 10.78
CA ALA A 454 -14.29 8.44 10.78
C ALA A 454 -15.12 9.08 9.66
N TYR A 455 -14.95 8.63 8.42
CA TYR A 455 -15.70 9.09 7.25
C TYR A 455 -17.22 8.99 7.46
N LYS A 456 -17.72 7.86 7.97
CA LYS A 456 -19.15 7.68 8.29
C LYS A 456 -19.65 8.68 9.33
N ARG A 457 -18.89 8.91 10.41
CA ARG A 457 -19.25 9.87 11.48
C ARG A 457 -19.20 11.32 10.99
N LEU A 458 -18.21 11.69 10.20
CA LEU A 458 -18.04 13.05 9.67
C LEU A 458 -19.09 13.38 8.59
N ASN A 459 -19.47 12.42 7.74
CA ASN A 459 -20.60 12.60 6.81
C ASN A 459 -21.94 12.73 7.58
N ALA A 460 -22.14 11.97 8.66
CA ALA A 460 -23.33 12.09 9.49
C ALA A 460 -23.41 13.47 10.18
N LEU A 461 -22.28 14.00 10.64
CA LEU A 461 -22.18 15.37 11.17
C LEU A 461 -22.43 16.43 10.09
N GLU A 462 -21.92 16.24 8.87
CA GLU A 462 -22.18 17.11 7.73
C GLU A 462 -23.68 17.22 7.41
N ILE A 463 -24.38 16.08 7.37
CA ILE A 463 -25.83 16.03 7.16
C ILE A 463 -26.57 16.67 8.34
N ALA A 464 -26.17 16.38 9.59
CA ALA A 464 -26.78 16.98 10.78
C ALA A 464 -26.67 18.51 10.78
N LEU A 465 -25.51 19.07 10.39
CA LEU A 465 -25.32 20.51 10.25
C LEU A 465 -26.22 21.13 9.15
N GLN A 466 -26.42 20.43 8.02
CA GLN A 466 -27.36 20.87 6.99
C GLN A 466 -28.82 20.85 7.50
N VAL A 467 -29.22 19.80 8.24
CA VAL A 467 -30.55 19.71 8.86
C VAL A 467 -30.77 20.81 9.90
N ILE A 468 -29.80 21.08 10.79
CA ILE A 468 -29.87 22.17 11.78
C ILE A 468 -30.00 23.53 11.07
N SER A 469 -29.29 23.74 9.96
CA SER A 469 -29.37 24.97 9.18
C SER A 469 -30.77 25.19 8.61
N ILE A 470 -31.31 24.18 7.91
CA ILE A 470 -32.66 24.23 7.30
C ILE A 470 -33.74 24.38 8.38
N ALA A 471 -33.65 23.64 9.48
CA ALA A 471 -34.59 23.74 10.60
C ALA A 471 -34.58 25.14 11.25
N SER A 472 -33.40 25.73 11.43
CA SER A 472 -33.27 27.08 11.99
C SER A 472 -33.91 28.15 11.09
N ILE A 473 -33.74 28.02 9.77
CA ILE A 473 -34.43 28.88 8.79
C ILE A 473 -35.94 28.66 8.83
N GLY A 474 -36.40 27.41 8.91
CA GLY A 474 -37.82 27.06 9.02
C GLY A 474 -38.50 27.65 10.26
N ILE A 475 -37.83 27.57 11.43
CA ILE A 475 -38.32 28.19 12.68
C ILE A 475 -38.41 29.72 12.52
N VAL A 476 -37.40 30.35 11.90
CA VAL A 476 -37.40 31.80 11.67
C VAL A 476 -38.51 32.23 10.70
N ALA A 477 -38.79 31.43 9.66
CA ALA A 477 -39.85 31.70 8.69
C ALA A 477 -41.27 31.46 9.25
N ALA A 478 -41.45 30.46 10.13
CA ALA A 478 -42.73 30.17 10.77
C ALA A 478 -43.06 31.12 11.95
N GLY A 479 -42.04 31.75 12.55
CA GLY A 479 -42.19 32.66 13.68
C GLY A 479 -42.87 33.98 13.31
N LYS A 480 -44.15 34.13 13.65
CA LYS A 480 -44.90 35.39 13.47
C LYS A 480 -44.17 36.57 14.14
N GLN A 481 -44.18 37.72 13.48
CA GLN A 481 -43.71 38.99 14.07
C GLN A 481 -44.40 39.24 15.42
N GLY A 482 -43.61 39.56 16.44
CA GLY A 482 -44.08 39.77 17.81
C GLY A 482 -43.95 38.55 18.74
N ILE A 483 -43.94 37.31 18.23
CA ILE A 483 -43.80 36.10 19.06
C ILE A 483 -42.32 35.80 19.38
N MET A 484 -41.43 36.01 18.42
CA MET A 484 -39.99 35.77 18.56
C MET A 484 -39.23 37.10 18.73
N SER A 485 -38.37 37.18 19.75
CA SER A 485 -37.54 38.37 19.99
C SER A 485 -36.51 38.56 18.87
N ALA A 486 -36.10 39.83 18.65
CA ALA A 486 -35.07 40.13 17.65
C ALA A 486 -33.75 39.41 17.92
N ILE A 487 -33.38 39.24 19.21
CA ILE A 487 -32.19 38.48 19.63
C ILE A 487 -32.33 37.01 19.21
N ALA A 488 -33.43 36.34 19.60
CA ALA A 488 -33.64 34.92 19.27
C ALA A 488 -33.66 34.67 17.76
N ARG A 489 -34.31 35.55 16.99
CA ARG A 489 -34.31 35.49 15.51
C ARG A 489 -32.91 35.61 14.94
N ASN A 490 -32.13 36.60 15.40
CA ASN A 490 -30.78 36.83 14.90
C ASN A 490 -29.85 35.66 15.28
N THR A 491 -29.96 35.10 16.49
CA THR A 491 -29.22 33.90 16.90
C THR A 491 -29.54 32.69 16.01
N LEU A 492 -30.81 32.44 15.68
CA LEU A 492 -31.20 31.34 14.79
C LEU A 492 -30.68 31.54 13.35
N VAL A 493 -30.70 32.78 12.82
CA VAL A 493 -30.12 33.07 11.50
C VAL A 493 -28.60 32.89 11.50
N SER A 494 -27.89 33.39 12.52
CA SER A 494 -26.44 33.18 12.66
C SER A 494 -26.09 31.70 12.79
N MET A 495 -26.85 30.93 13.58
CA MET A 495 -26.67 29.47 13.71
C MET A 495 -26.92 28.77 12.37
N ALA A 496 -27.94 29.17 11.61
CA ALA A 496 -28.21 28.60 10.29
C ALA A 496 -27.04 28.80 9.31
N VAL A 497 -26.50 30.01 9.25
CA VAL A 497 -25.35 30.35 8.40
C VAL A 497 -24.10 29.60 8.84
N LEU A 498 -23.78 29.60 10.14
CA LEU A 498 -22.61 28.90 10.68
C LEU A 498 -22.68 27.39 10.42
N CYS A 499 -23.83 26.75 10.66
CA CYS A 499 -24.01 25.32 10.36
C CYS A 499 -23.92 25.02 8.86
N PHE A 500 -24.45 25.87 7.98
CA PHE A 500 -24.28 25.71 6.53
C PHE A 500 -22.81 25.79 6.11
N VAL A 501 -22.09 26.85 6.54
CA VAL A 501 -20.66 27.04 6.23
C VAL A 501 -19.81 25.89 6.78
N ALA A 502 -20.04 25.49 8.03
CA ALA A 502 -19.36 24.34 8.64
C ALA A 502 -19.63 23.05 7.86
N SER A 503 -20.87 22.82 7.39
CA SER A 503 -21.17 21.65 6.54
C SER A 503 -20.44 21.67 5.20
N LYS A 504 -20.26 22.84 4.55
CA LYS A 504 -19.54 22.93 3.28
C LYS A 504 -18.02 22.78 3.45
N TRP A 505 -17.46 23.34 4.52
CA TRP A 505 -16.07 23.06 4.90
C TRP A 505 -15.86 21.57 5.19
N LEU A 506 -16.76 20.95 5.97
CA LEU A 506 -16.68 19.54 6.33
C LEU A 506 -16.84 18.62 5.10
N SER A 507 -17.71 18.96 4.15
CA SER A 507 -17.86 18.26 2.87
C SER A 507 -16.56 18.24 2.07
N HIS A 508 -15.89 19.40 1.97
CA HIS A 508 -14.61 19.52 1.28
C HIS A 508 -13.49 18.75 1.99
N PHE A 509 -13.43 18.85 3.33
CA PHE A 509 -12.51 18.08 4.16
C PHE A 509 -12.74 16.56 3.98
N ASN A 510 -13.98 16.10 4.08
CA ASN A 510 -14.35 14.70 3.89
C ASN A 510 -13.90 14.18 2.52
N TYR A 511 -14.09 14.97 1.46
CA TYR A 511 -13.64 14.61 0.11
C TYR A 511 -12.10 14.54 0.00
N LYS A 512 -11.38 15.61 0.39
CA LYS A 512 -9.91 15.68 0.33
C LYS A 512 -9.19 14.71 1.28
N THR A 513 -9.84 14.26 2.34
CA THR A 513 -9.26 13.34 3.34
C THR A 513 -9.59 11.86 3.08
N PHE A 514 -10.77 11.53 2.53
CA PHE A 514 -11.22 10.13 2.43
C PHE A 514 -11.58 9.64 1.02
N ARG A 515 -11.64 10.53 0.02
CA ARG A 515 -11.95 10.21 -1.39
C ARG A 515 -10.76 10.49 -2.29
N TYR A 516 -10.54 11.75 -2.64
CA TYR A 516 -9.61 12.14 -3.68
C TYR A 516 -8.74 13.31 -3.26
N HIS A 517 -7.43 13.15 -3.42
CA HIS A 517 -6.47 14.24 -3.44
C HIS A 517 -5.76 14.15 -4.79
N ASP A 518 -5.66 15.27 -5.49
CA ASP A 518 -4.87 15.30 -6.73
C ASP A 518 -3.40 15.25 -6.34
N TYR A 519 -2.56 14.69 -7.20
CA TYR A 519 -1.11 14.72 -7.03
C TYR A 519 -0.66 16.20 -7.04
N ASP A 520 0.00 16.60 -5.96
CA ASP A 520 0.61 17.92 -5.79
C ASP A 520 1.96 17.72 -5.09
N HIS A 521 3.03 18.08 -5.78
CA HIS A 521 4.40 17.97 -5.29
C HIS A 521 4.84 19.19 -4.44
N GLY A 522 4.04 20.26 -4.37
CA GLY A 522 4.39 21.51 -3.68
C GLY A 522 3.86 21.63 -2.24
N LEU A 523 3.29 20.56 -1.67
CA LEU A 523 2.52 20.60 -0.41
C LEU A 523 3.01 19.64 0.70
N ILE A 524 4.18 19.01 0.56
CA ILE A 524 4.71 17.97 1.49
C ILE A 524 6.13 18.28 1.93
#